data_AF-A0A841WPD6-F1
#
_entry.id   AF-A0A841WPD6-F1
#
_cell.length_a   1.000
_cell.length_b   1.000
_cell.length_c   1.000
_cell.angle_alpha   90.00
_cell.angle_beta   90.00
_cell.angle_gamma   90.00
#
_symmetry.space_group_name_H-M   'P 1'
#
loop_
_entity.id
_entity.type
_entity.pdbx_description
1 polymer ?
#
loop_
_entity_poly.entity_id
_entity_poly.type
_entity_poly.pdbx_seq_one_letter_code
_entity_poly.pdbx_strand_id
1 'polypeptide(L)' 'MMKRILIGMLLALPLAVASFPSQASAAKIVVIPSVHKPKVAPRPVIHQKLIPGHWEKTQHGRRWVPAHYVRIK' A
#
# COMPACT_ATOMS: atom_id res chain seq x y z
N MET A 1 -43.29 -51.17 -30.70
CA MET A 1 -43.13 -50.35 -29.48
C MET A 1 -41.68 -50.06 -29.11
N MET A 2 -40.74 -51.02 -29.23
CA MET A 2 -39.33 -50.88 -28.80
C MET A 2 -38.54 -49.73 -29.47
N LYS A 3 -38.81 -49.40 -30.74
CA LYS A 3 -38.10 -48.32 -31.47
C LYS A 3 -38.28 -46.93 -30.87
N ARG A 4 -39.43 -46.63 -30.24
CA ARG A 4 -39.70 -45.31 -29.64
C ARG A 4 -38.90 -45.07 -28.35
N ILE A 5 -38.64 -46.13 -27.59
CA ILE A 5 -37.85 -46.07 -26.34
C ILE A 5 -36.38 -45.83 -26.68
N LEU A 6 -35.87 -46.48 -27.72
CA LEU A 6 -34.49 -46.28 -28.20
C LEU A 6 -34.27 -44.85 -28.70
N ILE A 7 -35.23 -44.28 -29.43
CA ILE A 7 -35.16 -42.88 -29.90
C ILE A 7 -35.21 -41.91 -28.73
N GLY A 8 -36.05 -42.17 -27.72
CA GLY A 8 -36.12 -41.36 -26.50
C GLY A 8 -34.82 -41.37 -25.70
N MET A 9 -34.17 -42.54 -25.56
CA MET A 9 -32.84 -42.63 -24.92
C MET A 9 -31.76 -41.94 -25.74
N LEU A 10 -31.78 -42.06 -27.07
CA LEU A 10 -30.81 -41.40 -27.94
C LEU A 10 -30.90 -39.86 -27.85
N LEU A 11 -32.10 -39.32 -27.63
CA LEU A 11 -32.31 -37.88 -27.45
C LEU A 11 -31.96 -37.39 -26.04
N ALA A 12 -32.17 -38.21 -25.02
CA ALA A 12 -31.90 -37.85 -23.63
C ALA A 12 -30.39 -37.83 -23.31
N LEU A 13 -29.59 -38.64 -24.01
CA LEU A 13 -28.17 -38.79 -23.71
C LEU A 13 -27.33 -37.52 -23.98
N PRO A 14 -27.47 -36.81 -25.11
CA PRO A 14 -26.73 -35.55 -25.34
C PRO A 14 -27.11 -34.45 -24.36
N LEU A 15 -28.38 -34.40 -23.94
CA LEU A 15 -28.88 -33.42 -22.97
C LEU A 15 -28.31 -33.67 -21.57
N ALA A 16 -28.20 -34.94 -21.16
CA ALA A 16 -27.53 -35.31 -19.91
C ALA A 16 -26.05 -34.91 -19.93
N VAL A 17 -25.36 -35.13 -21.06
CA VAL A 17 -23.95 -34.74 -21.20
C VAL A 17 -23.76 -33.21 -21.23
N ALA A 18 -24.67 -32.47 -21.87
CA ALA A 18 -24.64 -31.01 -21.90
C ALA A 18 -24.97 -30.36 -20.54
N SER A 19 -25.64 -31.10 -19.64
CA SER A 19 -25.96 -30.64 -18.29
C SER A 19 -24.77 -30.73 -17.32
N PHE A 20 -23.68 -31.39 -17.71
CA PHE A 20 -22.45 -31.32 -16.93
C PHE A 20 -21.96 -29.87 -16.96
N PRO A 21 -21.80 -29.22 -15.80
CA PRO A 21 -21.27 -27.89 -15.75
C PRO A 21 -19.87 -27.96 -16.36
N SER A 22 -19.68 -27.34 -17.54
CA SER A 22 -18.33 -27.21 -18.07
C SER A 22 -17.57 -26.38 -17.04
N GLN A 23 -16.60 -27.01 -16.38
CA GLN A 23 -15.65 -26.27 -15.58
C GLN A 23 -14.82 -25.46 -16.58
N ALA A 24 -15.34 -24.30 -16.96
CA ALA A 24 -14.56 -23.27 -17.62
C ALA A 24 -13.46 -22.95 -16.60
N SER A 25 -12.28 -23.52 -16.84
CA SER A 25 -11.10 -23.34 -16.01
C SER A 25 -10.71 -21.88 -16.13
N ALA A 26 -11.36 -21.03 -15.33
CA ALA A 26 -10.96 -19.65 -15.15
C ALA A 26 -9.59 -19.72 -14.48
N ALA A 27 -8.54 -19.58 -15.29
CA ALA A 27 -7.19 -19.40 -14.78
C ALA A 27 -7.28 -18.31 -13.70
N LYS A 28 -6.94 -18.67 -12.45
CA LYS A 28 -6.98 -17.73 -11.33
C LYS A 28 -5.92 -16.68 -11.59
N ILE A 29 -6.30 -15.56 -12.19
CA ILE A 29 -5.40 -14.44 -12.44
C ILE A 29 -5.15 -13.77 -11.09
N VAL A 30 -4.10 -14.22 -10.40
CA VAL A 30 -3.62 -13.57 -9.18
C VAL A 30 -2.85 -12.32 -9.61
N VAL A 31 -3.53 -11.17 -9.59
CA VAL A 31 -2.88 -9.87 -9.78
C VAL A 31 -2.24 -9.49 -8.45
N ILE A 32 -0.92 -9.59 -8.35
CA ILE A 32 -0.15 -9.04 -7.23
C ILE A 32 0.23 -7.61 -7.61
N PRO A 33 -0.45 -6.57 -7.06
CA PRO A 33 -0.05 -5.20 -7.32
C PRO A 33 1.33 -4.95 -6.69
N SER A 34 2.32 -4.70 -7.54
CA SER A 34 3.63 -4.24 -7.11
C SER A 34 3.52 -2.76 -6.75
N VAL A 35 3.36 -2.46 -5.46
CA VAL A 35 3.36 -1.07 -4.97
C VAL A 35 4.81 -0.63 -4.78
N HIS A 36 5.28 0.28 -5.64
CA HIS A 36 6.56 0.94 -5.45
C HIS A 36 6.51 1.84 -4.22
N LYS A 37 7.18 1.44 -3.14
CA LYS A 37 7.38 2.30 -1.97
C LYS A 37 8.57 3.21 -2.24
N PRO A 38 8.39 4.54 -2.31
CA PRO A 38 9.52 5.44 -2.49
C PRO A 38 10.47 5.28 -1.30
N LYS A 39 11.77 5.09 -1.60
CA LYS A 39 12.81 5.16 -0.58
C LYS A 39 12.88 6.60 -0.07
N VAL A 40 12.22 6.88 1.04
CA VAL A 40 12.39 8.15 1.76
C VAL A 40 13.76 8.11 2.42
N ALA A 41 14.71 8.90 1.90
CA ALA A 41 15.99 9.07 2.57
C ALA A 41 15.74 9.73 3.95
N PRO A 42 16.29 9.19 5.05
CA PRO A 42 16.15 9.82 6.35
C PRO A 42 16.86 11.18 6.30
N ARG A 43 16.07 12.26 6.34
CA ARG A 43 16.62 13.61 6.47
C ARG A 43 16.93 13.84 7.95
N PRO A 44 18.14 14.28 8.31
CA PRO A 44 18.47 14.57 9.71
C PRO A 44 17.57 15.70 10.23
N VAL A 45 16.87 15.43 11.33
CA VAL A 45 16.06 16.43 12.03
C VAL A 45 17.01 17.36 12.78
N ILE A 46 17.13 18.61 12.33
CA ILE A 46 17.94 19.62 13.01
C ILE A 46 17.12 20.23 14.13
N HIS A 47 17.42 19.84 15.36
CA HIS A 47 16.79 20.44 16.54
C HIS A 47 17.39 21.84 16.77
N GLN A 48 16.53 22.84 16.87
CA GLN A 48 16.90 24.21 17.20
C GLN A 48 16.25 24.61 18.51
N LYS A 49 17.03 25.25 19.37
CA LYS A 49 16.50 25.86 20.59
C LYS A 49 16.62 27.37 20.49
N LEU A 50 15.51 28.03 20.80
CA LEU A 50 15.47 29.47 20.95
C LEU A 50 16.17 29.84 22.25
N ILE A 51 17.19 30.69 22.16
CA ILE A 51 17.77 31.39 23.29
C ILE A 51 17.15 32.79 23.29
N PRO A 52 16.36 33.14 24.32
CA PRO A 52 15.79 34.48 24.42
C PRO A 52 16.88 35.53 24.59
N GLY A 53 16.56 36.76 24.19
CA GLY A 53 17.47 37.89 24.35
C GLY A 53 17.76 38.13 25.83
N HIS A 54 19.03 38.35 26.16
CA HIS A 54 19.46 38.50 27.54
C HIS A 54 20.65 39.43 27.67
N TRP A 55 20.89 39.87 28.91
CA TRP A 55 22.07 40.66 29.26
C TRP A 55 23.19 39.73 29.67
N GLU A 56 24.31 39.81 28.97
CA GLU A 56 25.54 39.11 29.33
C GLU A 56 26.47 40.05 30.13
N LYS A 57 27.12 39.50 31.16
CA LYS A 57 28.15 40.21 31.91
C LYS A 57 29.48 40.02 31.20
N THR A 58 30.08 41.13 30.77
CA THR A 58 31.40 41.18 30.14
C THR A 58 32.38 41.91 31.06
N GLN A 59 33.68 41.81 30.76
CA GLN A 59 34.72 42.54 31.52
C GLN A 59 34.57 44.08 31.45
N HIS A 60 33.85 44.59 30.45
CA HIS A 60 33.61 46.02 30.22
C HIS A 60 32.19 46.49 30.60
N GLY A 61 31.40 45.65 31.27
CA GLY A 61 30.02 45.96 31.67
C GLY A 61 28.99 44.98 31.15
N ARG A 62 27.74 45.43 30.96
CA ARG A 62 26.65 44.59 30.44
C ARG A 62 26.50 44.76 28.94
N ARG A 63 26.44 43.65 28.22
CA ARG A 63 26.17 43.62 26.78
C ARG A 63 24.80 43.00 26.52
N TRP A 64 23.98 43.66 25.72
CA TRP A 64 22.73 43.09 25.25
C TRP A 64 23.01 42.07 24.15
N VAL A 65 22.47 40.86 24.32
CA VAL A 65 22.53 39.80 23.32
C VAL A 65 21.12 39.54 22.79
N PRO A 66 20.87 39.71 21.48
CA PRO A 66 19.57 39.47 20.89
C PRO A 66 19.22 37.98 20.88
N ALA A 67 17.92 37.69 20.81
CA ALA A 67 17.42 36.32 20.72
C ALA A 67 17.95 35.64 19.45
N HIS A 68 18.37 34.38 19.59
CA HIS A 68 18.91 33.62 18.46
C HIS A 68 18.64 32.12 18.62
N TYR A 69 18.65 31.41 17.50
CA TYR A 69 18.48 29.96 17.47
C TYR A 69 19.85 29.28 17.47
N VAL A 70 20.02 28.28 18.34
CA VAL A 70 21.21 27.44 18.38
C VAL A 70 20.82 26.02 17.99
N ARG A 71 21.65 25.41 17.13
CA ARG A 71 21.50 23.98 16.78
C ARG A 71 21.92 23.14 17.98
N ILE A 72 21.03 22.28 18.44
CA ILE A 72 21.32 21.25 19.43
C ILE A 72 21.65 19.97 18.68
N LYS A 73 22.78 19.35 19.04
CA LYS A 73 23.17 18.03 18.57
C LYS A 73 22.54 16.95 19.42
#